data_AF-A0A1I6QYH5-F1
#
_entry.id   AF-A0A1I6QYH5-F1
#
_cell.length_a   1.000
_cell.length_b   1.000
_cell.length_c   1.000
_cell.angle_alpha   90.00
_cell.angle_beta   90.00
_cell.angle_gamma   90.00
#
_symmetry.space_group_name_H-M   'P 1'
#
loop_
_entity.id
_entity.type
_entity.pdbx_description
1 polymer ?
#
loop_
_entity_poly.entity_id
_entity_poly.type
_entity_poly.pdbx_seq_one_letter_code
_entity_poly.pdbx_strand_id
1 'polypeptide(L)'
;MKRIPKSVIVTVICFAALLTGLLLLGNYVLQLDIVKENRAFTVRIDNKSSFDLVTVETGLLTSGDAGNTIKVQPNLHAEPIRSGTSRHIKPKLSSVGESSIYLKFTNSNGESFERSVCSYTEHLTGYTKVKVTDKEITVDESCY
;
A
#
# COMPACT_ATOMS: atom_id res chain seq x y z
N MET A 1 -41.82 10.56 -40.94
CA MET A 1 -40.49 10.64 -40.31
C MET A 1 -40.40 11.95 -39.54
N LYS A 2 -40.38 11.93 -38.19
CA LYS A 2 -40.45 13.15 -37.34
C LYS A 2 -39.03 13.75 -37.23
N ARG A 3 -38.81 14.96 -37.78
CA ARG A 3 -37.50 15.62 -37.71
C ARG A 3 -37.21 16.05 -36.28
N ILE A 4 -36.05 15.64 -35.76
CA ILE A 4 -35.57 16.08 -34.45
C ILE A 4 -35.22 17.58 -34.56
N PRO A 5 -35.72 18.42 -33.64
CA PRO A 5 -35.42 19.85 -33.68
C PRO A 5 -33.93 20.08 -33.39
N LYS A 6 -33.32 21.03 -34.10
CA LYS A 6 -31.89 21.35 -33.98
C LYS A 6 -31.49 21.71 -32.54
N SER A 7 -32.40 22.28 -31.76
CA SER A 7 -32.20 22.59 -30.34
C SER A 7 -31.92 21.35 -29.49
N VAL A 8 -32.63 20.24 -29.72
CA VAL A 8 -32.41 18.97 -28.99
C VAL A 8 -31.05 18.37 -29.33
N ILE A 9 -30.61 18.47 -30.58
CA ILE A 9 -29.28 18.01 -31.01
C ILE A 9 -28.18 18.82 -30.29
N VAL A 10 -28.31 20.14 -30.23
CA VAL A 10 -27.35 21.02 -29.53
C VAL A 10 -27.29 20.71 -28.04
N THR A 11 -28.44 20.52 -27.38
CA THR A 11 -28.47 20.18 -25.95
C THR A 11 -27.77 18.86 -25.65
N VAL A 12 -28.00 17.83 -26.47
CA VAL A 12 -27.35 16.51 -26.30
C VAL A 12 -25.83 16.61 -26.50
N ILE A 13 -25.36 17.38 -27.48
CA ILE A 13 -23.92 17.58 -27.73
C ILE A 13 -23.26 18.33 -26.56
N CYS A 14 -23.88 19.40 -26.05
CA CYS A 14 -23.35 20.12 -24.89
C CYS A 14 -23.28 19.22 -23.65
N PHE A 15 -24.31 18.41 -23.41
CA PHE A 15 -24.35 17.50 -22.27
C PHE A 15 -23.27 16.40 -22.39
N ALA A 16 -23.11 15.84 -23.60
CA ALA A 16 -22.06 14.87 -23.88
C ALA A 16 -20.67 15.49 -23.66
N ALA A 17 -20.39 16.68 -24.21
CA ALA A 17 -19.12 17.37 -24.03
C ALA A 17 -18.81 17.67 -22.56
N LEU A 18 -19.83 18.05 -21.77
CA LEU A 18 -19.68 18.31 -20.33
C LEU A 18 -19.36 17.03 -19.54
N LEU A 19 -20.02 15.91 -19.86
CA LEU A 19 -19.72 14.59 -19.32
C LEU A 19 -18.30 14.14 -19.66
N THR A 20 -17.87 14.29 -20.91
CA THR A 20 -16.50 13.95 -21.32
C THR A 20 -15.48 14.81 -20.59
N GLY A 21 -15.74 16.12 -20.46
CA GLY A 21 -14.89 17.03 -19.70
C GLY A 21 -14.73 16.61 -18.24
N LEU A 22 -15.83 16.26 -17.57
CA LEU A 22 -15.83 15.76 -16.19
C LEU A 22 -15.04 14.45 -16.04
N LEU A 23 -15.19 13.50 -16.97
CA LEU A 23 -14.45 12.24 -16.94
C LEU A 23 -12.94 12.46 -17.10
N LEU A 24 -12.54 13.35 -18.00
CA LEU A 24 -11.12 13.69 -18.22
C LEU A 24 -10.52 14.39 -17.01
N LEU A 25 -11.23 15.36 -16.42
CA LEU A 25 -10.84 16.04 -15.19
C LEU A 25 -10.72 15.06 -14.01
N GLY A 26 -11.69 14.16 -13.84
CA GLY A 26 -11.65 13.15 -12.80
C GLY A 26 -10.45 12.22 -12.92
N ASN A 27 -10.14 11.76 -14.14
CA ASN A 27 -8.97 10.93 -14.39
C ASN A 27 -7.65 11.67 -14.12
N TYR A 28 -7.59 12.97 -14.47
CA TYR A 28 -6.43 13.81 -14.18
C TYR A 28 -6.21 13.99 -12.68
N VAL A 29 -7.27 14.28 -11.91
CA VAL A 29 -7.19 14.43 -10.44
C VAL A 29 -6.78 13.12 -9.77
N LEU A 30 -7.24 11.96 -10.25
CA LEU A 30 -6.81 10.65 -9.73
C LEU A 30 -5.33 10.36 -9.97
N GLN A 31 -4.70 11.02 -10.94
CA GLN A 31 -3.26 10.91 -11.20
C GLN A 31 -2.42 11.87 -10.36
N LEU A 32 -3.02 12.93 -9.79
CA LEU A 32 -2.31 13.85 -8.89
C LEU A 32 -1.92 13.13 -7.59
N ASP A 33 -0.69 13.35 -7.14
CA ASP A 33 -0.13 12.74 -5.93
C ASP A 33 -0.90 13.08 -4.64
N ILE A 34 -1.73 14.12 -4.67
CA ILE A 34 -2.62 14.55 -3.57
C ILE A 34 -3.62 13.43 -3.17
N VAL A 35 -4.03 12.56 -4.11
CA VAL A 35 -4.91 11.41 -3.81
C VAL A 35 -4.10 10.20 -3.31
N LYS A 36 -2.78 10.20 -3.45
CA LYS A 36 -1.89 9.12 -2.97
C LYS A 36 -1.50 9.31 -1.50
N GLU A 37 -1.32 10.56 -1.06
CA GLU A 37 -0.99 10.90 0.33
C GLU A 37 -2.08 10.49 1.34
N ASN A 38 -3.36 10.41 0.94
CA ASN A 38 -4.44 9.96 1.83
C ASN A 38 -4.71 8.45 1.80
N ARG A 39 -3.85 7.64 1.16
CA ARG A 39 -4.03 6.19 1.14
C ARG A 39 -3.36 5.55 2.34
N ALA A 40 -4.14 4.81 3.12
CA ALA A 40 -3.64 3.98 4.20
C ALA A 40 -2.47 3.12 3.72
N PHE A 41 -1.41 3.04 4.54
CA PHE A 41 -0.19 2.33 4.22
C PHE A 41 -0.45 0.89 3.74
N THR A 42 0.25 0.48 2.69
CA THR A 42 0.17 -0.88 2.15
C THR A 42 1.54 -1.48 1.90
N VAL A 43 1.67 -2.78 2.11
CA VAL A 43 2.89 -3.53 1.81
C VAL A 43 2.59 -4.55 0.73
N ARG A 44 3.31 -4.50 -0.38
CA ARG A 44 3.33 -5.58 -1.37
C ARG A 44 4.55 -6.45 -1.11
N ILE A 45 4.33 -7.72 -0.81
CA ILE A 45 5.41 -8.71 -0.67
C ILE A 45 5.42 -9.57 -1.93
N ASP A 46 6.55 -9.63 -2.61
CA ASP A 46 6.80 -10.52 -3.74
C ASP A 46 7.75 -11.63 -3.30
N ASN A 47 7.22 -12.83 -3.10
CA ASN A 47 8.01 -13.98 -2.71
C ASN A 47 8.58 -14.65 -3.97
N LYS A 48 9.85 -14.39 -4.26
CA LYS A 48 10.64 -15.00 -5.33
C LYS A 48 11.64 -16.04 -4.81
N SER A 49 11.53 -16.42 -3.54
CA SER A 49 12.36 -17.47 -2.95
C SER A 49 11.81 -18.86 -3.27
N SER A 50 12.59 -19.89 -2.97
CA SER A 50 12.25 -21.31 -3.07
C SER A 50 11.37 -21.83 -1.92
N PHE A 51 11.03 -20.99 -0.94
CA PHE A 51 10.26 -21.37 0.25
C PHE A 51 9.00 -20.52 0.42
N ASP A 52 8.07 -21.03 1.23
CA ASP A 52 6.84 -20.31 1.58
C ASP A 52 7.09 -19.36 2.77
N LEU A 53 6.44 -18.20 2.77
CA LEU A 53 6.36 -17.34 3.95
C LEU A 53 5.12 -17.74 4.74
N VAL A 54 5.32 -18.45 5.86
CA VAL A 54 4.22 -19.08 6.61
C VAL A 54 3.58 -18.14 7.62
N THR A 55 4.33 -17.18 8.14
CA THR A 55 3.82 -16.10 8.97
C THR A 55 4.33 -14.78 8.45
N VAL A 56 3.47 -13.77 8.49
CA VAL A 56 3.83 -12.39 8.19
C VAL A 56 3.26 -11.51 9.29
N GLU A 57 4.08 -10.66 9.87
CA GLU A 57 3.74 -9.75 10.94
C GLU A 57 4.17 -8.34 10.57
N THR A 58 3.31 -7.37 10.83
CA THR A 58 3.62 -5.95 10.68
C THR A 58 3.34 -5.23 11.98
N GLY A 59 4.12 -4.22 12.31
CA GLY A 59 3.84 -3.37 13.48
C GLY A 59 4.67 -2.10 13.43
N LEU A 60 4.64 -1.34 14.51
CA LEU A 60 5.40 -0.11 14.66
C LEU A 60 6.62 -0.32 15.55
N LEU A 61 7.72 0.33 15.20
CA LEU A 61 8.88 0.57 16.02
C LEU A 61 8.80 2.03 16.51
N THR A 62 8.77 2.22 17.82
CA THR A 62 8.72 3.55 18.45
C THR A 62 9.75 3.64 19.57
N SER A 63 10.07 4.86 19.99
CA SER A 63 10.88 5.11 21.19
C SER A 63 10.07 4.83 22.45
N GLY A 64 10.59 3.99 23.34
CA GLY A 64 10.05 3.78 24.68
C GLY A 64 10.56 4.80 25.70
N ASP A 65 10.01 4.78 26.91
CA ASP A 65 10.31 5.74 27.98
C ASP A 65 11.80 5.80 28.38
N ALA A 66 12.52 4.69 28.18
CA ALA A 66 13.96 4.58 28.46
C ALA A 66 14.85 4.90 27.23
N GLY A 67 14.27 5.43 26.15
CA GLY A 67 14.99 5.74 24.90
C GLY A 67 15.32 4.52 24.04
N ASN A 68 14.82 3.34 24.40
CA ASN A 68 14.98 2.10 23.64
C ASN A 68 13.90 1.95 22.56
N THR A 69 14.22 1.33 21.42
CA THR A 69 13.22 0.97 20.42
C THR A 69 12.32 -0.16 20.93
N ILE A 70 11.01 0.05 20.94
CA ILE A 70 10.00 -0.95 21.32
C ILE A 70 9.07 -1.25 20.14
N LYS A 71 8.55 -2.48 20.10
CA LYS A 71 7.53 -2.92 19.13
C LYS A 71 6.15 -2.68 19.70
N VAL A 72 5.30 -1.99 18.95
CA VAL A 72 3.90 -1.77 19.32
C VAL A 72 2.98 -2.16 18.17
N GLN A 73 1.74 -2.52 18.53
CA GLN A 73 0.70 -2.93 17.59
C GLN A 73 1.12 -4.05 16.62
N PRO A 74 1.66 -5.18 17.10
CA PRO A 74 1.95 -6.32 16.23
C PRO A 74 0.65 -6.83 15.60
N ASN A 75 0.68 -7.03 14.29
CA ASN A 75 -0.45 -7.48 13.50
C ASN A 75 -0.03 -8.66 12.63
N LEU A 76 -0.50 -9.84 12.99
CA LEU A 76 -0.22 -11.08 12.29
C LEU A 76 -1.20 -11.29 11.12
N HIS A 77 -0.65 -11.58 9.96
CA HIS A 77 -1.38 -11.92 8.74
C HIS A 77 -1.36 -13.44 8.58
N ALA A 78 -2.50 -14.07 8.85
CA ALA A 78 -2.62 -15.53 8.98
C ALA A 78 -2.42 -16.33 7.67
N GLU A 79 -2.55 -15.68 6.52
CA GLU A 79 -2.44 -16.33 5.22
C GLU A 79 -0.99 -16.36 4.73
N PRO A 80 -0.46 -17.56 4.42
CA PRO A 80 0.90 -17.70 3.93
C PRO A 80 1.06 -17.11 2.52
N ILE A 81 2.29 -16.72 2.18
CA ILE A 81 2.67 -16.26 0.84
C ILE A 81 3.53 -17.34 0.21
N ARG A 82 2.92 -18.11 -0.70
CA ARG A 82 3.59 -19.22 -1.38
C ARG A 82 4.77 -18.75 -2.22
N SER A 83 5.77 -19.60 -2.39
CA SER A 83 6.88 -19.40 -3.33
C SER A 83 6.34 -19.01 -4.72
N GLY A 84 6.98 -18.02 -5.33
CA GLY A 84 6.63 -17.47 -6.65
C GLY A 84 5.44 -16.50 -6.67
N THR A 85 4.72 -16.32 -5.56
CA THR A 85 3.52 -15.48 -5.50
C THR A 85 3.77 -14.11 -4.86
N SER A 86 2.86 -13.17 -5.10
CA SER A 86 2.87 -11.87 -4.42
C SER A 86 1.57 -11.64 -3.65
N ARG A 87 1.65 -10.88 -2.56
CA ARG A 87 0.48 -10.49 -1.75
C ARG A 87 0.53 -9.03 -1.35
N HIS A 88 -0.63 -8.38 -1.33
CA HIS A 88 -0.78 -7.05 -0.74
C HIS A 88 -1.35 -7.17 0.65
N ILE A 89 -0.74 -6.47 1.59
CA ILE A 89 -1.10 -6.43 3.00
C ILE A 89 -1.46 -4.98 3.33
N LYS A 90 -2.52 -4.83 4.11
CA LYS A 90 -2.94 -3.55 4.69
C LYS A 90 -2.81 -3.65 6.21
N PRO A 91 -1.68 -3.23 6.78
CA PRO A 91 -1.49 -3.25 8.23
C PRO A 91 -2.59 -2.44 8.91
N LYS A 92 -3.24 -3.01 9.93
CA LYS A 92 -4.13 -2.23 10.79
C LYS A 92 -3.27 -1.60 11.88
N LEU A 93 -2.73 -0.42 11.59
CA LEU A 93 -1.87 0.36 12.48
C LEU A 93 -2.55 1.70 12.74
N SER A 94 -2.43 2.22 13.96
CA SER A 94 -2.80 3.60 14.31
C SER A 94 -1.54 4.37 14.67
N SER A 95 -1.42 5.61 14.19
CA SER A 95 -0.24 6.44 14.46
C SER A 95 -0.18 6.80 15.94
N VAL A 96 1.03 6.75 16.52
CA VAL A 96 1.31 7.13 17.91
C VAL A 96 2.57 8.00 17.90
N GLY A 97 2.53 9.12 17.18
CA GLY A 97 3.71 9.96 16.93
C GLY A 97 4.67 9.35 15.91
N GLU A 98 5.92 9.81 15.95
CA GLU A 98 6.99 9.34 15.07
C GLU A 98 7.25 7.84 15.27
N SER A 99 7.15 7.07 14.19
CA SER A 99 7.40 5.63 14.25
C SER A 99 7.96 5.10 12.93
N SER A 100 8.54 3.92 12.96
CA SER A 100 8.88 3.17 11.74
C SER A 100 8.01 1.93 11.64
N ILE A 101 7.67 1.49 10.43
CA ILE A 101 6.89 0.26 10.24
C ILE A 101 7.87 -0.89 10.05
N TYR A 102 7.76 -1.94 10.86
CA TYR A 102 8.50 -3.18 10.63
C TYR A 102 7.64 -4.21 9.92
N LEU A 103 8.31 -5.05 9.15
CA LEU A 103 7.79 -6.29 8.60
C LEU A 103 8.67 -7.43 9.11
N LYS A 104 8.03 -8.43 9.70
CA LYS A 104 8.65 -9.68 10.09
C LYS A 104 7.96 -10.83 9.37
N PHE A 105 8.71 -11.80 8.89
CA PHE A 105 8.14 -13.03 8.36
C PHE A 105 8.96 -14.24 8.76
N THR A 106 8.29 -15.38 8.92
CA THR A 106 8.91 -16.68 9.13
C THR A 106 8.70 -17.53 7.88
N ASN A 107 9.74 -18.18 7.39
CA ASN A 107 9.65 -19.08 6.26
C ASN A 107 9.27 -20.51 6.69
N SER A 108 8.94 -21.36 5.72
CA SER A 108 8.62 -22.78 5.96
C SER A 108 9.76 -23.60 6.58
N ASN A 109 11.00 -23.08 6.56
CA ASN A 109 12.16 -23.70 7.20
C ASN A 109 12.30 -23.29 8.68
N GLY A 110 11.44 -22.40 9.17
CA GLY A 110 11.46 -21.88 10.54
C GLY A 110 12.35 -20.65 10.75
N GLU A 111 12.99 -20.14 9.70
CA GLU A 111 13.84 -18.96 9.77
C GLU A 111 12.98 -17.69 9.76
N SER A 112 13.31 -16.75 10.64
CA SER A 112 12.59 -15.48 10.76
C SER A 112 13.46 -14.30 10.35
N PHE A 113 12.89 -13.41 9.55
CA PHE A 113 13.54 -12.20 9.06
C PHE A 113 12.72 -10.99 9.42
N GLU A 114 13.40 -9.91 9.81
CA GLU A 114 12.78 -8.65 10.17
C GLU A 114 13.48 -7.49 9.48
N ARG A 115 12.68 -6.57 8.94
CA ARG A 115 13.16 -5.35 8.26
C ARG A 115 12.22 -4.18 8.56
N SER A 116 12.80 -2.99 8.66
CA SER A 116 12.03 -1.76 8.51
C SER A 116 11.54 -1.71 7.05
N VAL A 117 10.25 -1.44 6.87
CA VAL A 117 9.62 -1.27 5.55
C VAL A 117 9.14 0.16 5.34
N CYS A 118 9.28 1.02 6.33
CA CYS A 118 8.94 2.43 6.26
C CYS A 118 9.73 3.14 7.34
N SER A 119 10.84 3.73 6.95
CA SER A 119 11.78 4.35 7.87
C SER A 119 11.27 5.76 8.20
N TYR A 120 10.71 5.95 9.40
CA TYR A 120 10.14 7.21 9.90
C TYR A 120 8.88 7.69 9.14
N THR A 121 7.71 7.58 9.78
CA THR A 121 6.43 8.08 9.29
C THR A 121 5.59 8.62 10.45
N GLU A 122 4.94 9.76 10.23
CA GLU A 122 3.97 10.34 11.14
C GLU A 122 2.53 9.98 10.73
N HIS A 123 2.30 9.76 9.44
CA HIS A 123 0.96 9.68 8.86
C HIS A 123 0.51 8.28 8.43
N LEU A 124 1.36 7.24 8.52
CA LEU A 124 1.05 5.85 8.13
C LEU A 124 0.41 5.79 6.73
N THR A 125 0.99 6.54 5.79
CA THR A 125 0.51 6.64 4.41
C THR A 125 1.57 6.20 3.42
N GLY A 126 1.13 5.81 2.23
CA GLY A 126 2.02 5.38 1.14
C GLY A 126 2.06 3.86 0.94
N TYR A 127 3.16 3.37 0.38
CA TYR A 127 3.32 1.95 0.08
C TYR A 127 4.78 1.51 0.10
N THR A 128 4.98 0.22 0.35
CA THR A 128 6.30 -0.41 0.27
C THR A 128 6.23 -1.69 -0.54
N LYS A 129 7.23 -1.92 -1.39
CA LYS A 129 7.43 -3.19 -2.08
C LYS A 129 8.58 -3.93 -1.42
N VAL A 130 8.32 -5.15 -0.98
CA VAL A 130 9.31 -6.06 -0.41
C VAL A 130 9.47 -7.22 -1.36
N LYS A 131 10.69 -7.47 -1.81
CA LYS A 131 11.01 -8.65 -2.62
C LYS A 131 11.88 -9.59 -1.80
N VAL A 132 11.42 -10.82 -1.65
CA VAL A 132 12.12 -11.87 -0.91
C VAL A 132 12.69 -12.86 -1.92
N THR A 133 13.99 -13.13 -1.84
CA THR A 133 14.69 -14.13 -2.65
C THR A 133 15.45 -15.07 -1.72
N ASP A 134 16.04 -16.15 -2.26
CA ASP A 134 16.89 -17.05 -1.47
C ASP A 134 18.18 -16.39 -0.95
N LYS A 135 18.58 -15.26 -1.53
CA LYS A 135 19.86 -14.59 -1.24
C LYS A 135 19.68 -13.36 -0.37
N GLU A 136 18.65 -12.59 -0.66
CA GLU A 136 18.45 -11.28 -0.05
C GLU A 136 16.98 -10.87 0.01
N ILE A 137 16.74 -9.86 0.85
CA ILE A 137 15.45 -9.18 0.99
C ILE A 137 15.68 -7.72 0.63
N THR A 138 14.99 -7.24 -0.39
CA THR A 138 15.07 -5.84 -0.84
C THR A 138 13.78 -5.10 -0.52
N VAL A 139 13.90 -3.86 -0.07
CA VAL A 139 12.79 -2.99 0.31
C VAL A 139 12.84 -1.73 -0.54
N ASP A 140 11.74 -1.41 -1.19
CA ASP A 140 11.52 -0.18 -1.98
C ASP A 140 10.37 0.59 -1.30
N GLU A 141 10.74 1.60 -0.52
CA GLU A 141 9.83 2.39 0.33
C GLU A 141 9.35 3.66 -0.38
N SER A 142 8.06 3.95 -0.26
CA SER A 142 7.42 5.18 -0.73
C SER A 142 6.40 5.61 0.32
N CYS A 143 6.94 6.07 1.45
CA CYS A 143 6.20 6.47 2.63
C CYS A 143 6.07 7.99 2.74
N TYR A 144 4.99 8.43 3.40
CA TYR A 144 4.69 9.82 3.71
C TYR A 144 4.14 9.93 5.14
#